data_AF-A0A2G8KXP1-F1
#
_entry.id   AF-A0A2G8KXP1-F1
#
_cell.length_a   1.000
_cell.length_b   1.000
_cell.length_c   1.000
_cell.angle_alpha   90.00
_cell.angle_beta   90.00
_cell.angle_gamma   90.00
#
_symmetry.space_group_name_H-M   'P 1'
#
loop_
_entity.id
_entity.type
_entity.pdbx_description
1 polymer ?
#
loop_
_entity_poly.entity_id
_entity_poly.type
_entity_poly.pdbx_seq_one_letter_code
_entity_poly.pdbx_strand_id
1 'polypeptide(L)'
;MALPVGSRERKVKLDLLRNKGNFFHNEEVIQTQTGEIILMRRPSTGAYFDLDDYGPCPQCLGYVSKDDLWRHVRYRCIAKESESKGESKKRSRVRMESDILMKRYNGASDKLKRMVLSSMKRDELFDVLSNDILILEYGNQVLRNQQTRKHIVSQKMRALASVLLELRKSDPNGGQNISDFIKPSKFDMVVEAVEKRCAIVENDNGGNCQYKFPSFAIKSGHDLVWITRIKRSQAIRQGDAKAEEEANRYLQLHQAEWHVKVASAAASTLNVRKCEKVVSLPSASDLKKVSEHTRSQIKSLTSKLMSAKPEFRDYRLLQKMTLARLIVFNKRRPAEMAKLPVASILNRPQWEKCQIDELAHNLNALEKELSKRYQLVKIVGKRGRPVAVIIPPECSESLKLIIDQRESFGIPAGNPYVFARSTSASFLDGGECLSEVITGLDLEAPETIKSTKMRQYAATVSQVLSLG
;
A
#
# COMPACT_ATOMS: atom_id res chain seq x y z
N MET A 1 -19.46 35.72 32.76
CA MET A 1 -20.90 35.68 33.08
C MET A 1 -21.35 34.23 33.08
N ALA A 2 -22.02 33.76 34.14
CA ALA A 2 -22.59 32.42 34.18
C ALA A 2 -23.83 32.32 33.26
N LEU A 3 -24.02 31.20 32.58
CA LEU A 3 -25.19 31.00 31.72
C LEU A 3 -26.49 30.95 32.56
N PRO A 4 -27.63 31.45 32.03
CA PRO A 4 -28.90 31.47 32.76
C PRO A 4 -29.32 30.08 33.28
N VAL A 5 -29.91 30.03 34.48
CA VAL A 5 -30.46 28.79 35.06
C VAL A 5 -31.51 28.21 34.11
N GLY A 6 -31.43 26.91 33.84
CA GLY A 6 -32.38 26.22 32.97
C GLY A 6 -32.18 26.40 31.45
N SER A 7 -31.26 27.27 31.02
CA SER A 7 -31.02 27.49 29.58
C SER A 7 -30.52 26.21 28.89
N ARG A 8 -30.87 26.05 27.61
CA ARG A 8 -30.44 24.92 26.79
C ARG A 8 -28.92 24.82 26.73
N GLU A 9 -28.24 25.95 26.56
CA GLU A 9 -26.78 26.03 26.52
C GLU A 9 -26.15 25.59 27.85
N ARG A 10 -26.74 25.99 28.98
CA ARG A 10 -26.27 25.57 30.31
C ARG A 10 -26.42 24.06 30.49
N LYS A 11 -27.56 23.48 30.08
CA LYS A 11 -27.78 22.02 30.12
C LYS A 11 -26.74 21.27 29.28
N VAL A 12 -26.49 21.70 28.05
CA VAL A 12 -25.47 21.10 27.17
C VAL A 12 -24.07 21.15 27.81
N LYS A 13 -23.64 22.30 28.33
CA LYS A 13 -22.32 22.40 28.99
C LYS A 13 -22.21 21.53 30.24
N LEU A 14 -23.27 21.43 31.04
CA LEU A 14 -23.30 20.54 32.21
C LEU A 14 -23.23 19.06 31.82
N ASP A 15 -23.93 18.64 30.76
CA ASP A 15 -23.86 17.26 30.28
C ASP A 15 -22.48 16.92 29.70
N LEU A 16 -21.81 17.86 29.03
CA LEU A 16 -20.42 17.68 28.59
C LEU A 16 -19.46 17.52 29.77
N LEU A 17 -19.64 18.30 30.85
CA LEU A 17 -18.86 18.14 32.08
C LEU A 17 -19.12 16.78 32.74
N ARG A 18 -20.38 16.34 32.81
CA ARG A 18 -20.74 15.01 33.34
C ARG A 18 -20.09 13.90 32.53
N ASN A 19 -20.16 13.97 31.20
CA ASN A 19 -19.50 12.99 30.33
C ASN A 19 -17.99 12.96 30.52
N LYS A 20 -17.36 14.12 30.72
CA LYS A 20 -15.93 14.22 31.01
C LYS A 20 -15.58 13.55 32.35
N GLY A 21 -16.39 13.77 33.40
CA GLY A 21 -16.24 13.08 34.68
C GLY A 21 -16.39 11.57 34.53
N ASN A 22 -17.46 11.12 33.87
CA ASN A 22 -17.71 9.70 33.59
C ASN A 22 -16.58 9.07 32.77
N PHE A 23 -15.97 9.81 31.84
CA PHE A 23 -14.84 9.32 31.06
C PHE A 23 -13.63 9.02 31.94
N PHE A 24 -13.26 9.93 32.85
CA PHE A 24 -12.12 9.69 33.76
C PHE A 24 -12.42 8.59 34.77
N HIS A 25 -13.65 8.52 35.30
CA HIS A 25 -14.10 7.39 36.12
C HIS A 25 -13.96 6.06 35.36
N ASN A 26 -14.47 6.00 34.13
CA ASN A 26 -14.35 4.79 33.31
C ASN A 26 -12.90 4.44 32.99
N GLU A 27 -12.05 5.44 32.74
CA GLU A 27 -10.62 5.23 32.53
C GLU A 27 -9.95 4.61 33.76
N GLU A 28 -10.30 5.05 34.97
CA GLU A 28 -9.82 4.47 36.23
C GLU A 28 -10.31 3.03 36.40
N VAL A 29 -11.62 2.78 36.25
CA VAL A 29 -12.22 1.42 36.34
C VAL A 29 -11.55 0.45 35.34
N ILE A 30 -11.25 0.90 34.12
CA ILE A 30 -10.57 0.08 33.11
C ILE A 30 -9.13 -0.26 33.55
N GLN A 31 -8.43 0.69 34.17
CA GLN A 31 -7.05 0.51 34.63
C GLN A 31 -6.97 -0.38 35.88
N THR A 32 -7.85 -0.18 36.85
CA THR A 32 -7.86 -0.93 38.11
C THR A 32 -8.57 -2.27 37.99
N GLN A 33 -9.38 -2.46 36.93
CA GLN A 33 -10.30 -3.59 36.75
C GLN A 33 -11.29 -3.75 37.91
N THR A 34 -11.61 -2.65 38.61
CA THR A 34 -12.52 -2.63 39.75
C THR A 34 -13.59 -1.57 39.58
N GLY A 35 -14.86 -1.94 39.85
CA GLY A 35 -16.01 -1.04 39.78
C GLY A 35 -16.86 -1.21 38.51
N GLU A 36 -17.83 -0.30 38.33
CA GLU A 36 -18.76 -0.32 37.20
C GLU A 36 -18.50 0.81 36.21
N ILE A 37 -18.65 0.49 34.91
CA ILE A 37 -18.51 1.44 33.81
C ILE A 37 -19.82 2.21 33.62
N ILE A 38 -19.71 3.52 33.46
CA ILE A 38 -20.84 4.41 33.21
C ILE A 38 -21.04 4.57 31.71
N LEU A 39 -22.13 3.97 31.20
CA LEU A 39 -22.58 4.11 29.81
C LEU A 39 -23.66 5.18 29.68
N MET A 40 -23.73 5.86 28.52
CA MET A 40 -24.84 6.78 28.22
C MET A 40 -26.18 6.05 28.11
N ARG A 41 -26.15 4.80 27.65
CA ARG A 41 -27.32 3.92 27.55
C ARG A 41 -26.92 2.55 28.06
N ARG A 42 -27.54 2.10 29.15
CA ARG A 42 -27.30 0.77 29.70
C ARG A 42 -27.87 -0.30 28.76
N PRO A 43 -27.21 -1.46 28.63
CA PRO A 43 -27.79 -2.61 27.96
C PRO A 43 -29.07 -3.04 28.68
N SER A 44 -29.96 -3.74 27.97
CA SER A 44 -31.12 -4.37 28.60
C SER A 44 -30.69 -5.44 29.61
N THR A 45 -31.46 -5.62 30.67
CA THR A 45 -31.21 -6.63 31.69
C THR A 45 -31.10 -8.03 31.05
N GLY A 46 -30.01 -8.74 31.32
CA GLY A 46 -29.74 -10.07 30.75
C GLY A 46 -29.05 -10.08 29.39
N ALA A 47 -28.77 -8.92 28.78
CA ALA A 47 -27.96 -8.86 27.57
C ALA A 47 -26.48 -9.14 27.89
N TYR A 48 -25.79 -9.84 26.98
CA TYR A 48 -24.34 -10.01 27.05
C TYR A 48 -23.64 -8.64 27.06
N PHE A 49 -22.70 -8.46 27.98
CA PHE A 49 -21.93 -7.23 28.12
C PHE A 49 -20.45 -7.54 27.99
N ASP A 50 -19.84 -6.99 26.95
CA ASP A 50 -18.39 -6.91 26.78
C ASP A 50 -17.99 -5.44 26.75
N LEU A 51 -17.03 -5.06 27.60
CA LEU A 51 -16.45 -3.72 27.62
C LEU A 51 -15.88 -3.33 26.25
N ASP A 52 -15.36 -4.30 25.50
CA ASP A 52 -14.73 -4.08 24.20
C ASP A 52 -15.72 -3.62 23.12
N ASP A 53 -17.02 -3.79 23.35
CA ASP A 53 -18.10 -3.33 22.49
C ASP A 53 -18.46 -1.86 22.71
N TYR A 54 -17.93 -1.21 23.75
CA TYR A 54 -18.24 0.18 24.10
C TYR A 54 -17.02 1.08 24.02
N GLY A 55 -17.24 2.36 23.76
CA GLY A 55 -16.16 3.35 23.76
C GLY A 55 -16.66 4.80 23.81
N PRO A 56 -15.78 5.73 24.20
CA PRO A 56 -16.10 7.14 24.32
C PRO A 56 -16.31 7.80 22.96
N CYS A 57 -17.30 8.68 22.89
CA CYS A 57 -17.47 9.58 21.76
C CYS A 57 -16.28 10.55 21.63
N PRO A 58 -15.64 10.68 20.45
CA PRO A 58 -14.51 11.60 20.26
C PRO A 58 -14.83 13.09 20.49
N GLN A 59 -16.12 13.45 20.55
CA GLN A 59 -16.57 14.83 20.69
C GLN A 59 -17.10 15.12 22.10
N CYS A 60 -18.00 14.28 22.61
CA CYS A 60 -18.64 14.52 23.91
C CYS A 60 -18.12 13.63 25.05
N LEU A 61 -17.20 12.69 24.79
CA LEU A 61 -16.64 11.71 25.73
C LEU A 61 -17.62 10.71 26.36
N GLY A 62 -18.91 10.79 26.04
CA GLY A 62 -19.90 9.81 26.52
C GLY A 62 -19.66 8.42 25.94
N TYR A 63 -19.69 7.39 26.79
CA TYR A 63 -19.52 5.99 26.38
C TYR A 63 -20.80 5.45 25.73
N VAL A 64 -20.66 4.92 24.52
CA VAL A 64 -21.74 4.33 23.73
C VAL A 64 -21.24 3.04 23.05
N SER A 65 -22.18 2.20 22.58
CA SER A 65 -21.82 1.04 21.77
C SER A 65 -21.04 1.46 20.52
N LYS A 66 -19.92 0.80 20.23
CA LYS A 66 -19.05 1.04 19.07
C LYS A 66 -19.78 0.84 17.74
N ASP A 67 -20.83 0.04 17.71
CA ASP A 67 -21.66 -0.16 16.53
C ASP A 67 -22.55 1.04 16.20
N ASP A 68 -23.00 1.73 17.25
CA ASP A 68 -23.85 2.91 17.18
C ASP A 68 -23.09 4.22 17.31
N LEU A 69 -21.80 4.17 17.66
CA LEU A 69 -20.93 5.33 17.90
C LEU A 69 -20.92 6.31 16.72
N TRP A 70 -20.86 5.82 15.48
CA TRP A 70 -20.90 6.67 14.30
C TRP A 70 -22.27 7.35 14.11
N ARG A 71 -23.37 6.68 14.47
CA ARG A 71 -24.72 7.27 14.46
C ARG A 71 -24.84 8.32 15.56
N HIS A 72 -24.27 8.04 16.74
CA HIS A 72 -24.20 9.01 17.83
C HIS A 72 -23.48 10.28 17.38
N VAL A 73 -22.23 10.17 16.90
CA VAL A 73 -21.43 11.32 16.42
C VAL A 73 -22.18 12.10 15.34
N ARG A 74 -22.87 11.42 14.42
CA ARG A 74 -23.54 12.08 13.30
C ARG A 74 -24.86 12.76 13.69
N TYR A 75 -25.68 12.12 14.51
CA TYR A 75 -27.09 12.49 14.68
C TYR A 75 -27.47 12.90 16.11
N ARG A 76 -26.78 12.40 17.14
CA ARG A 76 -27.21 12.50 18.54
C ARG A 76 -26.21 13.21 19.47
N CYS A 77 -25.01 13.50 18.99
CA CYS A 77 -23.96 14.05 19.83
C CYS A 77 -24.27 15.49 20.26
N ILE A 78 -24.29 15.72 21.57
CA ILE A 78 -24.54 17.05 22.16
C ILE A 78 -23.40 18.04 21.93
N ALA A 79 -22.18 17.55 21.61
CA ALA A 79 -21.02 18.37 21.29
C ALA A 79 -20.96 18.77 19.80
N LYS A 80 -21.99 18.44 19.01
CA LYS A 80 -22.02 18.73 17.58
C LYS A 80 -22.24 20.24 17.37
N GLU A 81 -21.25 20.91 16.78
CA GLU A 81 -21.40 22.29 16.32
C GLU A 81 -22.40 22.35 15.16
N SER A 82 -23.32 23.32 15.19
CA SER A 82 -24.43 23.45 14.23
C SER A 82 -23.98 23.77 12.80
N GLU A 83 -22.72 24.14 12.59
CA GLU A 83 -22.26 24.73 11.31
C GLU A 83 -21.36 23.83 10.46
N SER A 84 -20.91 22.65 10.94
CA SER A 84 -20.10 21.78 10.10
C SER A 84 -20.99 20.99 9.12
N LYS A 85 -21.33 21.59 7.96
CA LYS A 85 -21.72 20.88 6.72
C LYS A 85 -20.54 20.06 6.14
N GLY A 86 -19.70 19.49 7.00
CA GLY A 86 -18.53 18.69 6.64
C GLY A 86 -18.91 17.23 6.39
N GLU A 87 -18.19 16.59 5.46
CA GLU A 87 -18.33 15.17 5.12
C GLU A 87 -18.54 14.29 6.36
N SER A 88 -19.56 13.42 6.31
CA SER A 88 -19.82 12.47 7.38
C SER A 88 -18.59 11.60 7.65
N LYS A 89 -18.04 11.66 8.87
CA LYS A 89 -16.93 10.77 9.27
C LYS A 89 -17.34 9.31 9.09
N LYS A 90 -16.51 8.53 8.40
CA LYS A 90 -16.72 7.08 8.20
C LYS A 90 -16.75 6.34 9.55
N ARG A 91 -17.57 5.29 9.67
CA ARG A 91 -17.69 4.43 10.87
C ARG A 91 -16.34 3.97 11.41
N SER A 92 -15.43 3.53 10.54
CA SER A 92 -14.10 3.04 10.95
C SER A 92 -13.21 4.13 11.54
N ARG A 93 -13.33 5.38 11.08
CA ARG A 93 -12.57 6.51 11.61
C ARG A 93 -13.06 6.90 13.00
N VAL A 94 -14.38 6.97 13.19
CA VAL A 94 -14.98 7.29 14.49
C VAL A 94 -14.62 6.22 15.53
N ARG A 95 -14.69 4.93 15.17
CA ARG A 95 -14.27 3.84 16.07
C ARG A 95 -12.78 3.93 16.42
N MET A 96 -11.91 4.25 15.45
CA MET A 96 -10.49 4.46 15.70
C MET A 96 -10.21 5.63 16.66
N GLU A 97 -10.90 6.77 16.48
CA GLU A 97 -10.76 7.92 17.38
C GLU A 97 -11.18 7.56 18.82
N SER A 98 -12.23 6.74 18.98
CA SER A 98 -12.67 6.22 20.27
C SER A 98 -11.67 5.25 20.91
N ASP A 99 -11.14 4.31 20.12
CA ASP A 99 -10.11 3.37 20.58
C ASP A 99 -8.83 4.12 21.02
N ILE A 100 -8.47 5.22 20.35
CA ILE A 100 -7.33 6.09 20.73
C ILE A 100 -7.57 6.76 22.10
N LEU A 101 -8.78 7.26 22.35
CA LEU A 101 -9.14 7.84 23.66
C LEU A 101 -9.05 6.82 24.79
N MET A 102 -9.32 5.55 24.49
CA MET A 102 -9.14 4.44 25.44
C MET A 102 -7.69 3.93 25.51
N LYS A 103 -6.71 4.71 25.04
CA LYS A 103 -5.28 4.36 25.04
C LYS A 103 -4.98 3.00 24.40
N ARG A 104 -5.79 2.56 23.43
CA ARG A 104 -5.52 1.32 22.67
C ARG A 104 -4.39 1.53 21.66
N TYR A 105 -3.79 0.41 21.26
CA TYR A 105 -2.72 0.34 20.26
C TYR A 105 -1.45 1.06 20.73
N ASN A 106 -1.06 0.81 21.98
CA ASN A 106 0.21 1.28 22.53
C ASN A 106 1.37 0.76 21.66
N GLY A 107 2.27 1.66 21.28
CA GLY A 107 3.32 1.39 20.30
C GLY A 107 2.96 1.71 18.85
N ALA A 108 1.69 1.95 18.49
CA ALA A 108 1.33 2.42 17.14
C ALA A 108 1.47 3.94 17.02
N SER A 109 2.20 4.42 16.01
CA SER A 109 2.24 5.85 15.68
C SER A 109 0.89 6.34 15.16
N ASP A 110 0.64 7.64 15.35
CA ASP A 110 -0.50 8.37 14.78
C ASP A 110 -0.71 8.10 13.29
N LYS A 111 0.39 8.04 12.53
CA LYS A 111 0.38 7.74 11.11
C LYS A 111 -0.10 6.31 10.85
N LEU A 112 0.39 5.32 11.61
CA LEU A 112 -0.01 3.92 11.49
C LEU A 112 -1.50 3.73 11.84
N LYS A 113 -1.95 4.34 12.94
CA LYS A 113 -3.35 4.32 13.39
C LYS A 113 -4.29 4.85 12.30
N ARG A 114 -3.99 6.04 11.76
CA ARG A 114 -4.83 6.70 10.74
C ARG A 114 -4.78 6.04 9.38
N MET A 115 -3.59 5.65 8.90
CA MET A 115 -3.42 5.20 7.50
C MET A 115 -3.63 3.71 7.30
N VAL A 116 -3.33 2.89 8.31
CA VAL A 116 -3.28 1.43 8.19
C VAL A 116 -4.37 0.80 9.04
N LEU A 117 -4.30 0.94 10.37
CA LEU A 117 -5.20 0.26 11.31
C LEU A 117 -6.67 0.64 11.08
N SER A 118 -6.97 1.91 10.75
CA SER A 118 -8.35 2.38 10.53
C SER A 118 -9.03 1.76 9.29
N SER A 119 -8.25 1.15 8.38
CA SER A 119 -8.72 0.52 7.16
C SER A 119 -8.63 -1.00 7.16
N MET A 120 -8.05 -1.58 8.21
CA MET A 120 -7.97 -3.03 8.37
C MET A 120 -9.35 -3.62 8.70
N LYS A 121 -9.59 -4.85 8.22
CA LYS A 121 -10.69 -5.66 8.72
C LYS A 121 -10.47 -5.93 10.21
N ARG A 122 -11.53 -5.82 11.02
CA ARG A 122 -11.54 -6.20 12.44
C ARG A 122 -11.92 -7.68 12.51
N ASP A 123 -10.92 -8.53 12.58
CA ASP A 123 -11.04 -9.99 12.75
C ASP A 123 -10.00 -10.42 13.80
N GLU A 124 -9.97 -11.70 14.13
CA GLU A 124 -9.05 -12.27 15.11
C GLU A 124 -7.59 -11.84 14.89
N LEU A 125 -7.12 -11.77 13.63
CA LEU A 125 -5.76 -11.33 13.33
C LEU A 125 -5.54 -9.85 13.67
N PHE A 126 -6.57 -9.01 13.48
CA PHE A 126 -6.51 -7.62 13.93
C PHE A 126 -6.38 -7.54 15.44
N ASP A 127 -7.14 -8.35 16.18
CA ASP A 127 -7.11 -8.31 17.64
C ASP A 127 -5.74 -8.76 18.15
N VAL A 128 -5.18 -9.85 17.60
CA VAL A 128 -3.82 -10.31 17.87
C VAL A 128 -2.77 -9.22 17.59
N LEU A 129 -2.76 -8.63 16.39
CA LEU A 129 -1.73 -7.66 16.02
C LEU A 129 -1.87 -6.32 16.74
N SER A 130 -3.08 -5.96 17.15
CA SER A 130 -3.36 -4.64 17.73
C SER A 130 -3.05 -4.58 19.22
N ASN A 131 -2.94 -5.75 19.87
CA ASN A 131 -2.51 -5.90 21.25
C ASN A 131 -1.00 -6.19 21.38
N ASP A 132 -0.31 -6.53 20.29
CA ASP A 132 1.12 -6.82 20.30
C ASP A 132 1.97 -5.57 19.98
N ILE A 133 2.68 -5.05 20.99
CA ILE A 133 3.51 -3.84 20.88
C ILE A 133 4.61 -3.99 19.83
N LEU A 134 5.21 -5.18 19.71
CA LEU A 134 6.36 -5.41 18.83
C LEU A 134 5.91 -5.49 17.35
N ILE A 135 4.74 -6.07 17.07
CA ILE A 135 4.11 -6.05 15.75
C ILE A 135 3.69 -4.62 15.35
N LEU A 136 3.17 -3.82 16.30
CA LEU A 136 2.84 -2.42 16.05
C LEU A 136 4.09 -1.59 15.71
N GLU A 137 5.19 -1.78 16.43
CA GLU A 137 6.46 -1.09 16.14
C GLU A 137 7.08 -1.55 14.81
N TYR A 138 6.97 -2.84 14.48
CA TYR A 138 7.29 -3.34 13.14
C TYR A 138 6.47 -2.61 12.06
N GLY A 139 5.17 -2.44 12.27
CA GLY A 139 4.28 -1.67 11.39
C GLY A 139 4.75 -0.22 11.20
N ASN A 140 5.16 0.46 12.28
CA ASN A 140 5.72 1.81 12.21
C ASN A 140 6.95 1.87 11.31
N GLN A 141 7.90 0.94 11.48
CA GLN A 141 9.14 0.93 10.71
C GLN A 141 8.91 0.64 9.23
N VAL A 142 8.03 -0.30 8.89
CA VAL A 142 7.68 -0.59 7.50
C VAL A 142 7.01 0.63 6.82
N LEU A 143 6.24 1.42 7.58
CA LEU A 143 5.57 2.63 7.11
C LEU A 143 6.52 3.85 6.97
N ARG A 144 7.73 3.81 7.55
CA ARG A 144 8.74 4.88 7.36
C ARG A 144 9.18 4.99 5.90
N ASN A 145 9.20 3.88 5.17
CA ASN A 145 9.45 3.91 3.74
C ASN A 145 8.27 4.54 3.01
N GLN A 146 8.45 5.78 2.53
CA GLN A 146 7.42 6.60 1.89
C GLN A 146 6.78 5.96 0.65
N GLN A 147 7.45 4.98 0.03
CA GLN A 147 6.93 4.27 -1.14
C GLN A 147 6.03 3.08 -0.77
N THR A 148 6.00 2.67 0.49
CA THR A 148 5.22 1.50 0.93
C THR A 148 3.73 1.84 0.97
N ARG A 149 2.94 1.08 0.21
CA ARG A 149 1.48 1.20 0.22
C ARG A 149 0.91 0.63 1.52
N LYS A 150 -0.14 1.27 2.08
CA LYS A 150 -0.79 0.85 3.33
C LYS A 150 -1.21 -0.62 3.38
N HIS A 151 -1.66 -1.19 2.26
CA HIS A 151 -2.05 -2.60 2.20
C HIS A 151 -0.87 -3.55 2.38
N ILE A 152 0.34 -3.15 1.95
CA ILE A 152 1.56 -3.94 2.14
C ILE A 152 1.89 -3.98 3.63
N VAL A 153 1.89 -2.82 4.30
CA VAL A 153 2.08 -2.74 5.76
C VAL A 153 1.08 -3.65 6.46
N SER A 154 -0.20 -3.56 6.09
CA SER A 154 -1.24 -4.40 6.65
C SER A 154 -1.02 -5.90 6.44
N GLN A 155 -0.58 -6.31 5.25
CA GLN A 155 -0.31 -7.72 4.96
C GLN A 155 0.85 -8.26 5.78
N LYS A 156 1.94 -7.48 5.94
CA LYS A 156 3.11 -7.92 6.73
C LYS A 156 2.78 -8.02 8.22
N MET A 157 2.08 -7.03 8.78
CA MET A 157 1.61 -7.10 10.18
C MET A 157 0.68 -8.29 10.42
N ARG A 158 -0.26 -8.55 9.50
CA ARG A 158 -1.15 -9.71 9.58
C ARG A 158 -0.42 -11.04 9.41
N ALA A 159 0.63 -11.10 8.61
CA ALA A 159 1.45 -12.30 8.47
C ALA A 159 2.09 -12.66 9.82
N LEU A 160 2.71 -11.69 10.50
CA LEU A 160 3.28 -11.89 11.84
C LEU A 160 2.20 -12.27 12.86
N ALA A 161 1.04 -11.61 12.83
CA ALA A 161 -0.10 -11.96 13.68
C ALA A 161 -0.57 -13.40 13.47
N SER A 162 -0.58 -13.88 12.22
CA SER A 162 -0.97 -15.25 11.92
C SER A 162 0.04 -16.28 12.40
N VAL A 163 1.35 -15.93 12.40
CA VAL A 163 2.39 -16.78 13.02
C VAL A 163 2.20 -16.81 14.53
N LEU A 164 1.98 -15.65 15.17
CA LEU A 164 1.72 -15.56 16.60
C LEU A 164 0.48 -16.36 17.02
N LEU A 165 -0.59 -16.32 16.23
CA LEU A 165 -1.79 -17.11 16.50
C LEU A 165 -1.49 -18.62 16.49
N GLU A 166 -0.67 -19.09 15.54
CA GLU A 166 -0.29 -20.50 15.46
C GLU A 166 0.67 -20.93 16.60
N LEU A 167 1.54 -20.01 17.03
CA LEU A 167 2.38 -20.19 18.21
C LEU A 167 1.55 -20.32 19.49
N ARG A 168 0.56 -19.45 19.69
CA ARG A 168 -0.36 -19.52 20.85
C ARG A 168 -1.17 -20.82 20.89
N LYS A 169 -1.52 -21.39 19.73
CA LYS A 169 -2.18 -22.71 19.67
C LYS A 169 -1.22 -23.84 20.05
N SER A 170 0.04 -23.74 19.63
CA SER A 170 1.04 -24.78 19.87
C SER A 170 1.60 -24.74 21.29
N ASP A 171 1.60 -23.56 21.93
CA ASP A 171 2.03 -23.37 23.32
C ASP A 171 1.14 -22.32 24.02
N PRO A 172 -0.03 -22.74 24.55
CA PRO A 172 -0.98 -21.85 25.22
C PRO A 172 -0.40 -21.10 26.42
N ASN A 173 0.63 -21.66 27.06
CA ASN A 173 1.32 -21.08 28.21
C ASN A 173 2.63 -20.38 27.82
N GLY A 174 2.98 -20.36 26.54
CA GLY A 174 4.27 -19.89 26.03
C GLY A 174 4.46 -18.38 26.00
N GLY A 175 3.36 -17.64 26.12
CA GLY A 175 3.33 -16.18 26.10
C GLY A 175 2.18 -15.64 25.25
N GLN A 176 1.92 -14.35 25.40
CA GLN A 176 0.87 -13.67 24.65
C GLN A 176 1.47 -12.91 23.47
N ASN A 177 2.67 -12.38 23.57
CA ASN A 177 3.26 -11.52 22.54
C ASN A 177 4.28 -12.30 21.69
N ILE A 178 4.51 -11.86 20.46
CA ILE A 178 5.51 -12.47 19.57
C ILE A 178 6.92 -12.38 20.16
N SER A 179 7.19 -11.36 20.99
CA SER A 179 8.45 -11.21 21.73
C SER A 179 8.73 -12.42 22.66
N ASP A 180 7.68 -13.04 23.18
CA ASP A 180 7.75 -14.20 24.09
C ASP A 180 8.14 -15.48 23.35
N PHE A 181 8.08 -15.50 22.01
CA PHE A 181 8.47 -16.63 21.17
C PHE A 181 9.76 -16.38 20.39
N ILE A 182 10.18 -15.13 20.22
CA ILE A 182 11.47 -14.78 19.60
C ILE A 182 12.59 -14.98 20.62
N LYS A 183 12.92 -16.23 20.90
CA LYS A 183 14.06 -16.65 21.71
C LYS A 183 14.62 -17.98 21.21
N PRO A 184 15.89 -18.32 21.49
CA PRO A 184 16.53 -19.52 20.94
C PRO A 184 15.78 -20.81 21.25
N SER A 185 15.30 -20.97 22.49
CA SER A 185 14.59 -22.17 22.94
C SER A 185 13.20 -22.37 22.31
N LYS A 186 12.70 -21.39 21.55
CA LYS A 186 11.43 -21.48 20.82
C LYS A 186 11.63 -21.43 19.30
N PHE A 187 12.86 -21.50 18.81
CA PHE A 187 13.16 -21.36 17.38
C PHE A 187 12.44 -22.42 16.53
N ASP A 188 12.49 -23.69 16.91
CA ASP A 188 11.83 -24.78 16.18
C ASP A 188 10.30 -24.62 16.18
N MET A 189 9.73 -24.16 17.30
CA MET A 189 8.30 -23.84 17.38
C MET A 189 7.90 -22.72 16.40
N VAL A 190 8.77 -21.72 16.19
CA VAL A 190 8.54 -20.67 15.18
C VAL A 190 8.63 -21.23 13.76
N VAL A 191 9.57 -22.15 13.51
CA VAL A 191 9.67 -22.85 12.23
C VAL A 191 8.37 -23.62 11.95
N GLU A 192 7.95 -24.48 12.88
CA GLU A 192 6.73 -25.27 12.77
C GLU A 192 5.48 -24.40 12.56
N ALA A 193 5.36 -23.28 13.30
CA ALA A 193 4.24 -22.34 13.14
C ALA A 193 4.19 -21.74 11.72
N VAL A 194 5.35 -21.42 11.13
CA VAL A 194 5.42 -20.94 9.74
C VAL A 194 5.09 -22.05 8.75
N GLU A 195 5.56 -23.27 8.98
CA GLU A 195 5.29 -24.42 8.12
C GLU A 195 3.82 -24.82 8.10
N LYS A 196 3.18 -24.92 9.28
CA LYS A 196 1.72 -25.12 9.41
C LYS A 196 0.96 -24.08 8.59
N ARG A 197 1.39 -22.82 8.65
CA ARG A 197 0.74 -21.73 7.91
C ARG A 197 0.96 -21.81 6.39
N CYS A 198 2.07 -22.39 5.97
CA CYS A 198 2.40 -22.61 4.56
C CYS A 198 1.62 -23.76 3.93
N ALA A 199 1.06 -24.66 4.75
CA ALA A 199 0.39 -25.90 4.36
C ALA A 199 1.27 -26.78 3.47
N ILE A 200 1.88 -27.79 4.07
CA ILE A 200 2.69 -28.79 3.38
C ILE A 200 1.75 -29.67 2.55
N VAL A 201 2.10 -29.84 1.28
CA VAL A 201 1.51 -30.83 0.38
C VAL A 201 2.50 -31.99 0.34
N GLU A 202 2.10 -33.11 0.94
CA GLU A 202 2.81 -34.36 0.80
C GLU A 202 2.62 -34.84 -0.65
N ASN A 203 3.73 -35.11 -1.32
CA ASN A 203 3.71 -35.76 -2.62
C ASN A 203 4.14 -37.22 -2.41
N ASP A 204 3.40 -38.15 -3.01
CA ASP A 204 3.66 -39.60 -2.93
C ASP A 204 5.03 -40.02 -3.50
N ASN A 205 5.76 -39.11 -4.15
CA ASN A 205 7.02 -39.38 -4.85
C ASN A 205 8.28 -39.04 -4.03
N GLY A 206 8.22 -39.11 -2.69
CA GLY A 206 9.39 -39.32 -1.82
C GLY A 206 10.56 -38.32 -1.89
N GLY A 207 10.34 -37.09 -2.37
CA GLY A 207 11.46 -36.20 -2.71
C GLY A 207 11.54 -34.84 -2.00
N ASN A 208 10.45 -34.08 -1.91
CA ASN A 208 10.50 -32.71 -1.38
C ASN A 208 9.12 -32.25 -0.89
N CYS A 209 9.06 -31.69 0.32
CA CYS A 209 7.87 -31.00 0.81
C CYS A 209 7.54 -29.81 -0.10
N GLN A 210 6.36 -29.82 -0.71
CA GLN A 210 5.86 -28.66 -1.44
C GLN A 210 5.00 -27.80 -0.53
N TYR A 211 5.19 -26.49 -0.55
CA TYR A 211 4.31 -25.59 0.19
C TYR A 211 3.15 -25.10 -0.67
N LYS A 212 1.92 -25.07 -0.14
CA LYS A 212 0.80 -24.39 -0.79
C LYS A 212 1.07 -22.89 -0.93
N PHE A 213 1.63 -22.28 0.11
CA PHE A 213 1.95 -20.84 0.17
C PHE A 213 3.46 -20.53 0.32
N PRO A 214 4.31 -20.89 -0.65
CA PRO A 214 5.77 -20.78 -0.52
C PRO A 214 6.25 -19.32 -0.42
N SER A 215 5.51 -18.37 -1.01
CA SER A 215 5.81 -16.94 -0.86
C SER A 215 5.60 -16.42 0.57
N PHE A 216 4.76 -17.08 1.37
CA PHE A 216 4.58 -16.74 2.78
C PHE A 216 5.85 -17.13 3.55
N ALA A 217 6.32 -18.37 3.41
CA ALA A 217 7.54 -18.90 4.04
C ALA A 217 8.75 -17.94 3.91
N ILE A 218 9.06 -17.55 2.66
CA ILE A 218 10.20 -16.67 2.36
C ILE A 218 10.02 -15.29 3.00
N LYS A 219 8.83 -14.71 2.90
CA LYS A 219 8.55 -13.38 3.45
C LYS A 219 8.59 -13.39 4.99
N SER A 220 8.02 -14.43 5.61
CA SER A 220 8.02 -14.61 7.05
C SER A 220 9.43 -14.68 7.61
N GLY A 221 10.38 -15.37 6.95
CA GLY A 221 11.78 -15.35 7.37
C GLY A 221 12.39 -13.94 7.41
N HIS A 222 12.17 -13.14 6.37
CA HIS A 222 12.62 -11.75 6.38
C HIS A 222 11.94 -10.90 7.47
N ASP A 223 10.64 -11.12 7.69
CA ASP A 223 9.87 -10.36 8.66
C ASP A 223 10.22 -10.74 10.10
N LEU A 224 10.51 -12.01 10.37
CA LEU A 224 11.02 -12.53 11.64
C LEU A 224 12.40 -11.94 11.95
N VAL A 225 13.34 -11.94 11.00
CA VAL A 225 14.64 -11.29 11.20
C VAL A 225 14.49 -9.80 11.54
N TRP A 226 13.58 -9.10 10.85
CA TRP A 226 13.37 -7.68 11.12
C TRP A 226 12.78 -7.47 12.51
N ILE A 227 11.70 -8.16 12.87
CA ILE A 227 11.08 -7.98 14.19
C ILE A 227 12.03 -8.37 15.34
N THR A 228 12.90 -9.37 15.16
CA THR A 228 13.96 -9.70 16.13
C THR A 228 14.99 -8.58 16.26
N ARG A 229 15.36 -7.90 15.16
CA ARG A 229 16.23 -6.71 15.22
C ARG A 229 15.56 -5.54 15.96
N ILE A 230 14.24 -5.42 15.89
CA ILE A 230 13.48 -4.44 16.67
C ILE A 230 13.54 -4.79 18.16
N LYS A 231 13.25 -6.04 18.54
CA LYS A 231 13.38 -6.55 19.92
C LYS A 231 14.78 -6.25 20.46
N ARG A 232 15.83 -6.60 19.72
CA ARG A 232 17.23 -6.30 20.08
C ARG A 232 17.48 -4.81 20.30
N SER A 233 17.02 -3.96 19.37
CA SER A 233 17.23 -2.51 19.46
C SER A 233 16.50 -1.89 20.66
N GLN A 234 15.35 -2.44 21.05
CA GLN A 234 14.62 -2.02 22.24
C GLN A 234 15.35 -2.46 23.52
N ALA A 235 15.82 -3.71 23.56
CA ALA A 235 16.59 -4.26 24.69
C ALA A 235 17.85 -3.42 24.98
N ILE A 236 18.64 -3.09 23.94
CA ILE A 236 19.82 -2.23 24.06
C ILE A 236 19.47 -0.86 24.65
N ARG A 237 18.38 -0.24 24.17
CA ARG A 237 17.96 1.09 24.67
C ARG A 237 17.46 1.05 26.12
N GLN A 238 16.96 -0.09 26.57
CA GLN A 238 16.42 -0.29 27.92
C GLN A 238 17.46 -0.86 28.89
N GLY A 239 18.66 -1.24 28.41
CA GLY A 239 19.67 -1.92 29.21
C GLY A 239 19.31 -3.36 29.58
N ASP A 240 18.39 -4.00 28.85
CA ASP A 240 17.99 -5.40 29.08
C ASP A 240 18.94 -6.37 28.38
N ALA A 241 20.01 -6.73 29.08
CA ALA A 241 21.04 -7.64 28.56
C ALA A 241 20.49 -9.04 28.22
N LYS A 242 19.47 -9.52 28.94
CA LYS A 242 18.87 -10.84 28.70
C LYS A 242 18.08 -10.83 27.39
N ALA A 243 17.21 -9.85 27.19
CA ALA A 243 16.43 -9.73 25.96
C ALA A 243 17.32 -9.45 24.73
N GLU A 244 18.42 -8.72 24.92
CA GLU A 244 19.43 -8.52 23.88
C GLU A 244 20.06 -9.85 23.45
N GLU A 245 20.56 -10.63 24.41
CA GLU A 245 21.22 -11.92 24.15
C GLU A 245 20.27 -12.93 23.52
N GLU A 246 19.02 -13.01 23.99
CA GLU A 246 17.98 -13.84 23.37
C GLU A 246 17.78 -13.49 21.89
N ALA A 247 17.70 -12.19 21.57
CA ALA A 247 17.50 -11.72 20.20
C ALA A 247 18.73 -12.00 19.32
N ASN A 248 19.95 -11.83 19.85
CA ASN A 248 21.19 -12.13 19.14
C ASN A 248 21.32 -13.61 18.81
N ARG A 249 21.11 -14.49 19.79
CA ARG A 249 21.14 -15.94 19.57
C ARG A 249 20.05 -16.42 18.63
N TYR A 250 18.84 -15.85 18.71
CA TYR A 250 17.78 -16.15 17.74
C TYR A 250 18.20 -15.77 16.31
N LEU A 251 18.83 -14.62 16.12
CA LEU A 251 19.32 -14.20 14.80
C LEU A 251 20.41 -15.13 14.26
N GLN A 252 21.29 -15.64 15.12
CA GLN A 252 22.32 -16.62 14.74
C GLN A 252 21.70 -17.93 14.27
N LEU A 253 20.75 -18.49 15.05
CA LEU A 253 20.00 -19.70 14.66
C LEU A 253 19.24 -19.49 13.36
N HIS A 254 18.56 -18.35 13.21
CA HIS A 254 17.84 -18.03 11.98
C HIS A 254 18.80 -17.95 10.78
N GLN A 255 19.99 -17.39 10.94
CA GLN A 255 20.97 -17.32 9.85
C GLN A 255 21.50 -18.70 9.47
N ALA A 256 21.73 -19.58 10.44
CA ALA A 256 22.26 -20.92 10.22
C ALA A 256 21.21 -21.88 9.62
N GLU A 257 20.00 -21.88 10.14
CA GLU A 257 19.06 -23.01 9.93
C GLU A 257 17.84 -22.67 9.08
N TRP A 258 17.41 -21.40 9.03
CA TRP A 258 16.16 -21.03 8.36
C TRP A 258 16.13 -21.41 6.88
N HIS A 259 17.27 -21.29 6.21
CA HIS A 259 17.38 -21.65 4.80
C HIS A 259 17.08 -23.13 4.58
N VAL A 260 17.71 -23.99 5.36
CA VAL A 260 17.60 -25.44 5.23
C VAL A 260 16.21 -25.92 5.65
N LYS A 261 15.68 -25.40 6.76
CA LYS A 261 14.38 -25.80 7.31
C LYS A 261 13.19 -25.31 6.48
N VAL A 262 13.25 -24.08 5.95
CA VAL A 262 12.06 -23.41 5.36
C VAL A 262 12.31 -22.84 3.97
N ALA A 263 13.36 -22.04 3.79
CA ALA A 263 13.48 -21.24 2.57
C ALA A 263 13.78 -22.07 1.32
N SER A 264 14.55 -23.16 1.45
CA SER A 264 14.94 -24.05 0.34
C SER A 264 13.71 -24.71 -0.30
N ALA A 265 12.87 -25.36 0.50
CA ALA A 265 11.64 -26.01 0.02
C ALA A 265 10.67 -24.98 -0.62
N ALA A 266 10.56 -23.79 -0.04
CA ALA A 266 9.75 -22.71 -0.60
C ALA A 266 10.28 -22.18 -1.93
N ALA A 267 11.60 -22.00 -2.06
CA ALA A 267 12.23 -21.55 -3.29
C ALA A 267 12.09 -22.59 -4.41
N SER A 268 12.32 -23.87 -4.08
CA SER A 268 12.14 -24.99 -5.01
C SER A 268 10.70 -25.04 -5.53
N THR A 269 9.70 -25.00 -4.62
CA THR A 269 8.27 -24.97 -5.01
C THR A 269 7.94 -23.81 -5.95
N LEU A 270 8.50 -22.62 -5.70
CA LEU A 270 8.29 -21.46 -6.58
C LEU A 270 8.93 -21.63 -7.96
N ASN A 271 10.10 -22.24 -8.02
CA ASN A 271 10.80 -22.49 -9.29
C ASN A 271 10.05 -23.53 -10.13
N VAL A 272 9.59 -24.63 -9.53
CA VAL A 272 8.75 -25.64 -10.22
C VAL A 272 7.50 -25.00 -10.80
N ARG A 273 6.73 -24.26 -9.99
CA ARG A 273 5.54 -23.52 -10.46
C ARG A 273 5.83 -22.51 -11.55
N LYS A 274 7.04 -21.96 -11.58
CA LYS A 274 7.46 -21.01 -12.62
C LYS A 274 7.79 -21.72 -13.93
N CYS A 275 8.36 -22.92 -13.87
CA CYS A 275 8.64 -23.76 -15.03
C CYS A 275 7.36 -24.33 -15.65
N GLU A 276 6.42 -24.79 -14.83
CA GLU A 276 5.11 -25.31 -15.27
C GLU A 276 4.23 -24.23 -15.92
N LYS A 277 4.48 -22.97 -15.58
CA LYS A 277 3.70 -21.86 -16.10
C LYS A 277 4.09 -21.54 -17.53
N VAL A 278 3.26 -21.97 -18.49
CA VAL A 278 3.35 -21.53 -19.89
C VAL A 278 3.19 -20.00 -19.97
N VAL A 279 4.22 -19.31 -20.45
CA VAL A 279 4.20 -17.86 -20.64
C VAL A 279 3.79 -17.55 -22.08
N SER A 280 2.51 -17.22 -22.30
CA SER A 280 2.07 -16.66 -23.59
C SER A 280 2.56 -15.21 -23.74
N LEU A 281 3.37 -14.96 -24.77
CA LEU A 281 3.83 -13.63 -25.16
C LEU A 281 2.79 -12.94 -26.06
N PRO A 282 2.72 -11.59 -26.07
CA PRO A 282 1.87 -10.87 -27.01
C PRO A 282 2.30 -11.06 -28.46
N SER A 283 1.33 -11.13 -29.36
CA SER A 283 1.60 -11.20 -30.80
C SER A 283 2.07 -9.84 -31.33
N ALA A 284 2.92 -9.87 -32.37
CA ALA A 284 3.36 -8.64 -33.03
C ALA A 284 2.18 -7.89 -33.67
N SER A 285 1.19 -8.63 -34.17
CA SER A 285 -0.06 -8.13 -34.75
C SER A 285 -0.85 -7.29 -33.74
N ASP A 286 -1.11 -7.84 -32.55
CA ASP A 286 -1.84 -7.15 -31.49
C ASP A 286 -1.09 -5.89 -31.00
N LEU A 287 0.23 -5.97 -30.82
CA LEU A 287 1.04 -4.81 -30.43
C LEU A 287 1.00 -3.70 -31.50
N LYS A 288 0.94 -4.09 -32.78
CA LYS A 288 0.79 -3.16 -33.90
C LYS A 288 -0.59 -2.49 -33.88
N LYS A 289 -1.67 -3.26 -33.71
CA LYS A 289 -3.04 -2.73 -33.59
C LYS A 289 -3.16 -1.71 -32.44
N VAL A 290 -2.65 -2.04 -31.26
CA VAL A 290 -2.64 -1.11 -30.10
C VAL A 290 -1.81 0.14 -30.41
N SER A 291 -0.65 -0.02 -31.07
CA SER A 291 0.22 1.10 -31.44
C SER A 291 -0.43 2.04 -32.46
N GLU A 292 -1.12 1.49 -33.45
CA GLU A 292 -1.80 2.26 -34.50
C GLU A 292 -3.01 2.99 -33.93
N HIS A 293 -3.82 2.31 -33.12
CA HIS A 293 -4.97 2.91 -32.44
C HIS A 293 -4.54 4.06 -31.52
N THR A 294 -3.58 3.83 -30.64
CA THR A 294 -3.10 4.89 -29.72
C THR A 294 -2.52 6.07 -30.49
N ARG A 295 -1.74 5.82 -31.56
CA ARG A 295 -1.19 6.89 -32.41
C ARG A 295 -2.27 7.71 -33.11
N SER A 296 -3.30 7.08 -33.69
CA SER A 296 -4.37 7.80 -34.40
C SER A 296 -5.26 8.59 -33.43
N GLN A 297 -5.60 8.00 -32.27
CA GLN A 297 -6.37 8.66 -31.22
C GLN A 297 -5.64 9.87 -30.64
N ILE A 298 -4.34 9.76 -30.36
CA ILE A 298 -3.54 10.88 -29.86
C ILE A 298 -3.58 12.06 -30.83
N LYS A 299 -3.37 11.81 -32.14
CA LYS A 299 -3.41 12.86 -33.17
C LYS A 299 -4.79 13.53 -33.22
N SER A 300 -5.86 12.73 -33.30
CA SER A 300 -7.23 13.22 -33.36
C SER A 300 -7.60 14.07 -32.15
N LEU A 301 -7.32 13.58 -30.94
CA LEU A 301 -7.62 14.27 -29.69
C LEU A 301 -6.78 15.54 -29.50
N THR A 302 -5.51 15.52 -29.91
CA THR A 302 -4.63 16.70 -29.86
C THR A 302 -5.20 17.80 -30.76
N SER A 303 -5.53 17.48 -32.02
CA SER A 303 -6.16 18.44 -32.94
C SER A 303 -7.50 18.96 -32.39
N LYS A 304 -8.35 18.08 -31.86
CA LYS A 304 -9.67 18.45 -31.27
C LYS A 304 -9.53 19.43 -30.11
N LEU A 305 -8.60 19.18 -29.19
CA LEU A 305 -8.37 20.03 -28.01
C LEU A 305 -7.67 21.36 -28.35
N MET A 306 -7.05 21.46 -29.53
CA MET A 306 -6.47 22.72 -30.04
C MET A 306 -7.48 23.57 -30.81
N SER A 307 -8.46 22.96 -31.49
CA SER A 307 -9.41 23.68 -32.37
C SER A 307 -10.79 23.94 -31.76
N ALA A 308 -11.22 23.17 -30.77
CA ALA A 308 -12.54 23.26 -30.17
C ALA A 308 -12.51 23.77 -28.72
N LYS A 309 -13.68 24.05 -28.13
CA LYS A 309 -13.79 24.26 -26.67
C LYS A 309 -13.31 22.99 -25.96
N PRO A 310 -12.25 23.07 -25.13
CA PRO A 310 -11.59 21.89 -24.60
C PRO A 310 -12.47 21.22 -23.52
N GLU A 311 -12.82 19.95 -23.72
CA GLU A 311 -13.61 19.16 -22.77
C GLU A 311 -12.72 18.30 -21.86
N PHE A 312 -13.09 18.20 -20.58
CA PHE A 312 -12.32 17.41 -19.61
C PHE A 312 -12.26 15.92 -19.98
N ARG A 313 -13.32 15.40 -20.62
CA ARG A 313 -13.36 14.01 -21.08
C ARG A 313 -12.29 13.74 -22.13
N ASP A 314 -12.16 14.62 -23.12
CA ASP A 314 -11.17 14.51 -24.19
C ASP A 314 -9.75 14.68 -23.65
N TYR A 315 -9.55 15.64 -22.74
CA TYR A 315 -8.27 15.82 -22.04
C TYR A 315 -7.87 14.56 -21.27
N ARG A 316 -8.82 13.96 -20.52
CA ARG A 316 -8.57 12.72 -19.78
C ARG A 316 -8.26 11.56 -20.71
N LEU A 317 -8.96 11.47 -21.85
CA LEU A 317 -8.71 10.44 -22.84
C LEU A 317 -7.34 10.61 -23.51
N LEU A 318 -6.94 11.84 -23.83
CA LEU A 318 -5.61 12.15 -24.36
C LEU A 318 -4.50 11.73 -23.39
N GLN A 319 -4.68 11.98 -22.08
CA GLN A 319 -3.75 11.49 -21.05
C GLN A 319 -3.65 9.97 -21.04
N LYS A 320 -4.78 9.25 -21.09
CA LYS A 320 -4.82 7.78 -21.08
C LYS A 320 -4.15 7.19 -22.32
N MET A 321 -4.46 7.72 -23.51
CA MET A 321 -3.89 7.27 -24.79
C MET A 321 -2.38 7.53 -24.85
N THR A 322 -1.95 8.73 -24.46
CA THR A 322 -0.52 9.10 -24.41
C THR A 322 0.25 8.22 -23.42
N LEU A 323 -0.31 7.96 -22.24
CA LEU A 323 0.31 7.09 -21.24
C LEU A 323 0.41 5.63 -21.74
N ALA A 324 -0.65 5.08 -22.32
CA ALA A 324 -0.65 3.73 -22.89
C ALA A 324 0.37 3.61 -24.03
N ARG A 325 0.44 4.60 -24.92
CA ARG A 325 1.42 4.66 -26.01
C ARG A 325 2.85 4.63 -25.49
N LEU A 326 3.18 5.45 -24.48
CA LEU A 326 4.50 5.46 -23.86
C LEU A 326 4.85 4.11 -23.20
N ILE A 327 3.88 3.46 -22.54
CA ILE A 327 4.07 2.14 -21.91
C ILE A 327 4.38 1.07 -22.95
N VAL A 328 3.59 0.99 -24.02
CA VAL A 328 3.73 -0.04 -25.07
C VAL A 328 4.99 0.19 -25.90
N PHE A 329 5.30 1.45 -26.24
CA PHE A 329 6.46 1.82 -27.03
C PHE A 329 7.76 1.48 -26.28
N ASN A 330 7.90 1.97 -25.05
CA ASN A 330 9.09 1.73 -24.24
C ASN A 330 9.13 0.34 -23.60
N LYS A 331 8.00 -0.40 -23.62
CA LYS A 331 7.80 -1.69 -22.92
C LYS A 331 8.24 -1.60 -21.45
N ARG A 332 7.98 -0.46 -20.81
CA ARG A 332 8.41 -0.16 -19.42
C ARG A 332 7.33 -0.49 -18.40
N ARG A 333 7.64 -0.36 -17.11
CA ARG A 333 6.63 -0.55 -16.06
C ARG A 333 5.62 0.59 -16.11
N PRO A 334 4.31 0.34 -15.94
CA PRO A 334 3.30 1.39 -16.04
C PRO A 334 3.51 2.51 -15.02
N ALA A 335 3.96 2.16 -13.81
CA ALA A 335 4.25 3.13 -12.76
C ALA A 335 5.47 4.02 -13.06
N GLU A 336 6.41 3.58 -13.92
CA GLU A 336 7.55 4.42 -14.34
C GLU A 336 7.04 5.51 -15.30
N MET A 337 6.19 5.15 -16.28
CA MET A 337 5.60 6.12 -17.22
C MET A 337 4.57 7.04 -16.55
N ALA A 338 3.73 6.50 -15.68
CA ALA A 338 2.68 7.29 -15.02
C ALA A 338 3.24 8.35 -14.06
N LYS A 339 4.46 8.14 -13.54
CA LYS A 339 5.17 9.08 -12.67
C LYS A 339 6.05 10.07 -13.43
N LEU A 340 5.91 10.17 -14.75
CA LEU A 340 6.65 11.13 -15.57
C LEU A 340 6.48 12.56 -15.02
N PRO A 341 7.55 13.20 -14.51
CA PRO A 341 7.46 14.54 -13.96
C PRO A 341 7.31 15.60 -15.06
N VAL A 342 6.57 16.66 -14.78
CA VAL A 342 6.47 17.83 -15.68
C VAL A 342 7.85 18.43 -15.94
N ALA A 343 8.65 18.60 -14.87
CA ALA A 343 10.01 19.11 -14.98
C ALA A 343 10.90 18.27 -15.90
N SER A 344 10.71 16.94 -15.96
CA SER A 344 11.48 16.08 -16.87
C SER A 344 11.13 16.33 -18.34
N ILE A 345 9.91 16.77 -18.64
CA ILE A 345 9.52 17.16 -19.99
C ILE A 345 10.01 18.58 -20.28
N LEU A 346 9.78 19.55 -19.40
CA LEU A 346 10.14 20.95 -19.65
C LEU A 346 11.66 21.17 -19.72
N ASN A 347 12.43 20.52 -18.85
CA ASN A 347 13.88 20.67 -18.77
C ASN A 347 14.65 19.66 -19.64
N ARG A 348 13.96 19.00 -20.58
CA ARG A 348 14.61 17.98 -21.40
C ARG A 348 15.66 18.62 -22.32
N PRO A 349 16.83 17.99 -22.51
CA PRO A 349 17.78 18.45 -23.51
C PRO A 349 17.12 18.46 -24.88
N GLN A 350 17.33 19.52 -25.66
CA GLN A 350 16.97 19.51 -27.07
C GLN A 350 18.04 18.69 -27.79
N TRP A 351 17.89 17.36 -27.81
CA TRP A 351 18.89 16.44 -28.37
C TRP A 351 19.23 16.73 -29.83
N GLU A 352 18.29 17.30 -30.59
CA GLU A 352 18.51 17.82 -31.94
C GLU A 352 19.55 18.97 -31.99
N LYS A 353 19.64 19.77 -30.92
CA LYS A 353 20.58 20.90 -30.76
C LYS A 353 21.78 20.56 -29.90
N CYS A 354 21.67 19.56 -29.03
CA CYS A 354 22.79 18.99 -28.29
C CYS A 354 23.57 18.05 -29.21
N GLN A 355 24.20 18.63 -30.24
CA GLN A 355 25.38 18.01 -30.84
C GLN A 355 26.47 18.03 -29.77
N ILE A 356 26.47 17.03 -28.90
CA ILE A 356 27.69 16.67 -28.19
C ILE A 356 28.51 15.92 -29.23
N ASP A 357 29.46 16.59 -29.89
CA ASP A 357 30.29 16.03 -30.96
C ASP A 357 30.92 14.68 -30.57
N GLU A 358 31.23 14.48 -29.29
CA GLU A 358 31.79 13.23 -28.76
C GLU A 358 30.76 12.08 -28.66
N LEU A 359 29.46 12.36 -28.51
CA LEU A 359 28.41 11.33 -28.51
C LEU A 359 27.90 11.05 -29.92
N ALA A 360 27.84 12.06 -30.79
CA ALA A 360 27.41 11.89 -32.18
C ALA A 360 28.37 11.00 -33.01
N HIS A 361 29.64 10.92 -32.63
CA HIS A 361 30.59 9.98 -33.24
C HIS A 361 30.41 8.52 -32.82
N ASN A 362 29.75 8.26 -31.68
CA ASN A 362 29.54 6.92 -31.14
C ASN A 362 28.15 6.33 -31.45
N LEU A 363 27.25 7.12 -32.05
CA LEU A 363 25.93 6.64 -32.45
C LEU A 363 25.98 6.02 -33.84
N ASN A 364 25.43 4.81 -33.99
CA ASN A 364 25.30 4.15 -35.29
C ASN A 364 24.27 4.88 -36.17
N ALA A 365 24.24 4.56 -37.47
CA ALA A 365 23.36 5.23 -38.45
C ALA A 365 21.87 5.20 -38.06
N LEU A 366 21.43 4.09 -37.45
CA LEU A 366 20.06 3.93 -36.96
C LEU A 366 19.79 4.84 -35.74
N GLU A 367 20.71 4.92 -34.79
CA GLU A 367 20.60 5.76 -33.60
C GLU A 367 20.60 7.25 -33.95
N LYS A 368 21.41 7.66 -34.94
CA LYS A 368 21.36 9.02 -35.49
C LYS A 368 19.99 9.33 -36.08
N GLU A 369 19.42 8.41 -36.86
CA GLU A 369 18.11 8.62 -37.47
C GLU A 369 16.96 8.58 -36.44
N LEU A 370 17.06 7.73 -35.43
CA LEU A 370 16.12 7.69 -34.31
C LEU A 370 16.21 8.95 -33.45
N SER A 371 17.40 9.52 -33.25
CA SER A 371 17.59 10.75 -32.47
C SER A 371 16.96 11.99 -33.11
N LYS A 372 16.84 12.01 -34.45
CA LYS A 372 16.13 13.07 -35.19
C LYS A 372 14.61 12.97 -35.07
N ARG A 373 14.08 11.76 -34.82
CA ARG A 373 12.63 11.49 -34.86
C ARG A 373 12.01 11.30 -33.50
N TYR A 374 12.78 10.92 -32.50
CA TYR A 374 12.30 10.60 -31.15
C TYR A 374 13.03 11.42 -30.10
N GLN A 375 12.28 11.92 -29.12
CA GLN A 375 12.86 12.66 -28.00
C GLN A 375 13.21 11.72 -26.85
N LEU A 376 14.31 12.00 -26.15
CA LEU A 376 14.74 11.22 -24.99
C LEU A 376 14.59 12.03 -23.70
N VAL A 377 13.98 11.42 -22.67
CA VAL A 377 13.85 12.02 -21.34
C VAL A 377 14.35 11.05 -20.28
N LYS A 378 15.08 11.56 -19.28
CA LYS A 378 15.50 10.77 -18.11
C LYS A 378 14.54 10.97 -16.96
N ILE A 379 14.03 9.88 -16.40
CA ILE A 379 13.18 9.87 -15.20
C ILE A 379 13.83 9.09 -14.06
N VAL A 380 13.39 9.33 -12.83
CA VAL A 380 13.88 8.60 -11.66
C VAL A 380 13.16 7.25 -11.55
N GLY A 381 13.90 6.17 -11.76
CA GLY A 381 13.47 4.80 -11.58
C GLY A 381 13.59 4.30 -10.13
N LYS A 382 13.49 2.97 -9.95
CA LYS A 382 13.61 2.33 -8.63
C LYS A 382 14.98 2.65 -8.00
N ARG A 383 14.99 2.98 -6.70
CA ARG A 383 16.18 3.36 -5.92
C ARG A 383 16.93 4.59 -6.45
N GLY A 384 16.24 5.54 -7.08
CA GLY A 384 16.87 6.78 -7.53
C GLY A 384 17.64 6.68 -8.85
N ARG A 385 17.68 5.50 -9.48
CA ARG A 385 18.47 5.29 -10.71
C ARG A 385 17.80 5.98 -11.91
N PRO A 386 18.54 6.73 -12.74
CA PRO A 386 17.98 7.35 -13.94
C PRO A 386 17.55 6.28 -14.96
N VAL A 387 16.42 6.51 -15.61
CA VAL A 387 15.85 5.66 -16.65
C VAL A 387 15.52 6.50 -17.87
N ALA A 388 16.04 6.10 -19.03
CA ALA A 388 15.72 6.71 -20.31
C ALA A 388 14.31 6.31 -20.78
N VAL A 389 13.55 7.30 -21.25
CA VAL A 389 12.22 7.18 -21.84
C VAL A 389 12.25 7.83 -23.22
N ILE A 390 11.90 7.06 -24.24
CA ILE A 390 11.78 7.52 -25.61
C ILE A 390 10.35 8.02 -25.82
N ILE A 391 10.22 9.22 -26.37
CA ILE A 391 8.96 9.91 -26.64
C ILE A 391 8.73 9.90 -28.15
N PRO A 392 7.71 9.18 -28.64
CA PRO A 392 7.25 9.27 -30.03
C PRO A 392 6.80 10.68 -30.43
N PRO A 393 6.94 11.09 -31.70
CA PRO A 393 6.53 12.41 -32.17
C PRO A 393 5.11 12.81 -31.74
N GLU A 394 4.15 11.90 -31.93
CA GLU A 394 2.75 12.13 -31.57
C GLU A 394 2.56 12.38 -30.06
N CYS A 395 3.42 11.80 -29.23
CA CYS A 395 3.38 12.01 -27.79
C CYS A 395 4.03 13.34 -27.40
N SER A 396 4.96 13.89 -28.18
CA SER A 396 5.63 15.16 -27.82
C SER A 396 4.63 16.31 -27.80
N GLU A 397 3.80 16.42 -28.84
CA GLU A 397 2.74 17.43 -28.93
C GLU A 397 1.68 17.22 -27.86
N SER A 398 1.22 15.98 -27.66
CA SER A 398 0.20 15.69 -26.66
C SER A 398 0.69 15.95 -25.23
N LEU A 399 1.95 15.62 -24.91
CA LEU A 399 2.54 15.89 -23.61
C LEU A 399 2.60 17.40 -23.33
N LYS A 400 2.97 18.20 -24.33
CA LYS A 400 2.98 19.66 -24.21
C LYS A 400 1.56 20.18 -23.97
N LEU A 401 0.59 19.75 -24.76
CA LEU A 401 -0.81 20.15 -24.61
C LEU A 401 -1.39 19.76 -23.23
N ILE A 402 -1.07 18.55 -22.75
CA ILE A 402 -1.47 18.08 -21.42
C ILE A 402 -0.90 18.98 -20.33
N ILE A 403 0.36 19.41 -20.46
CA ILE A 403 1.00 20.30 -19.49
C ILE A 403 0.38 21.69 -19.55
N ASP A 404 0.19 22.25 -20.74
CA ASP A 404 -0.27 23.63 -20.94
C ASP A 404 -1.73 23.81 -20.48
N GLN A 405 -2.61 22.81 -20.70
CA GLN A 405 -4.03 22.88 -20.33
C GLN A 405 -4.36 22.32 -18.93
N ARG A 406 -3.37 21.89 -18.14
CA ARG A 406 -3.65 21.19 -16.88
C ARG A 406 -4.42 22.04 -15.87
N GLU A 407 -4.12 23.33 -15.78
CA GLU A 407 -4.74 24.23 -14.80
C GLU A 407 -6.20 24.54 -15.16
N SER A 408 -6.51 24.74 -16.45
CA SER A 408 -7.88 24.95 -16.93
C SER A 408 -8.80 23.75 -16.65
N PHE A 409 -8.22 22.56 -16.50
CA PHE A 409 -8.92 21.33 -16.15
C PHE A 409 -8.88 20.96 -14.66
N GLY A 410 -8.52 21.92 -13.80
CA GLY A 410 -8.56 21.76 -12.35
C GLY A 410 -7.50 20.80 -11.80
N ILE A 411 -6.39 20.57 -12.52
CA ILE A 411 -5.25 19.84 -11.97
C ILE A 411 -4.54 20.76 -10.96
N PRO A 412 -4.30 20.31 -9.71
CA PRO A 412 -3.59 21.14 -8.73
C PRO A 412 -2.18 21.51 -9.19
N ALA A 413 -1.79 22.78 -9.02
CA ALA A 413 -0.47 23.31 -9.37
C ALA A 413 0.67 22.54 -8.68
N GLY A 414 0.45 22.10 -7.43
CA GLY A 414 1.44 21.30 -6.68
C GLY A 414 1.60 19.84 -7.13
N ASN A 415 0.86 19.35 -8.11
CA ASN A 415 1.00 17.97 -8.59
C ASN A 415 2.17 17.86 -9.60
N PRO A 416 3.27 17.15 -9.29
CA PRO A 416 4.47 17.19 -10.14
C PRO A 416 4.37 16.33 -11.40
N TYR A 417 3.30 15.55 -11.58
CA TYR A 417 3.19 14.56 -12.65
C TYR A 417 2.48 15.10 -13.89
N VAL A 418 2.91 14.68 -15.07
CA VAL A 418 2.21 14.96 -16.34
C VAL A 418 0.83 14.27 -16.35
N PHE A 419 0.80 12.99 -15.99
CA PHE A 419 -0.43 12.17 -15.94
C PHE A 419 -1.15 12.31 -14.59
N ALA A 420 -1.45 13.54 -14.20
CA ALA A 420 -2.06 13.88 -12.92
C ALA A 420 -3.56 13.57 -12.84
N ARG A 421 -4.04 13.16 -11.65
CA ARG A 421 -5.46 13.14 -11.31
C ARG A 421 -5.95 14.55 -10.95
N SER A 422 -7.19 14.90 -11.32
CA SER A 422 -7.79 16.18 -10.92
C SER A 422 -8.20 16.20 -9.45
N THR A 423 -8.56 15.05 -8.88
CA THR A 423 -9.11 14.95 -7.53
C THR A 423 -8.06 14.82 -6.41
N SER A 424 -6.78 14.67 -6.75
CA SER A 424 -5.71 14.48 -5.76
C SER A 424 -4.33 14.82 -6.32
N ALA A 425 -3.38 15.11 -5.44
CA ALA A 425 -1.95 15.22 -5.76
C ALA A 425 -1.32 13.84 -6.05
N SER A 426 -1.91 13.10 -7.00
CA SER A 426 -1.48 11.77 -7.43
C SER A 426 -1.54 11.63 -8.95
N PHE A 427 -1.14 10.47 -9.46
CA PHE A 427 -1.05 10.15 -10.88
C PHE A 427 -2.08 9.08 -11.30
N LEU A 428 -2.36 9.00 -12.60
CA LEU A 428 -3.20 7.96 -13.20
C LEU A 428 -2.56 6.58 -13.01
N ASP A 429 -3.38 5.53 -12.82
CA ASP A 429 -2.83 4.17 -12.80
C ASP A 429 -2.54 3.73 -14.24
N GLY A 430 -1.26 3.63 -14.60
CA GLY A 430 -0.88 3.27 -15.97
C GLY A 430 -1.30 1.87 -16.39
N GLY A 431 -1.50 0.94 -15.44
CA GLY A 431 -1.99 -0.41 -15.74
C GLY A 431 -3.47 -0.36 -16.11
N GLU A 432 -4.27 0.36 -15.32
CA GLU A 432 -5.68 0.63 -15.58
C GLU A 432 -5.87 1.34 -16.93
N CYS A 433 -5.09 2.39 -17.20
CA CYS A 433 -5.15 3.11 -18.47
C CYS A 433 -4.83 2.21 -19.67
N LEU A 434 -3.81 1.35 -19.55
CA LEU A 434 -3.46 0.40 -20.60
C LEU A 434 -4.58 -0.63 -20.81
N SER A 435 -5.14 -1.18 -19.73
CA SER A 435 -6.26 -2.13 -19.81
C SER A 435 -7.49 -1.51 -20.48
N GLU A 436 -7.88 -0.29 -20.11
CA GLU A 436 -9.01 0.40 -20.76
C GLU A 436 -8.82 0.58 -22.27
N VAL A 437 -7.60 0.92 -22.72
CA VAL A 437 -7.29 1.07 -24.15
C VAL A 437 -7.40 -0.28 -24.88
N ILE A 438 -6.93 -1.36 -24.25
CA ILE A 438 -6.95 -2.71 -24.83
C ILE A 438 -8.39 -3.23 -24.94
N THR A 439 -9.25 -2.99 -23.94
CA THR A 439 -10.63 -3.50 -23.90
C THR A 439 -11.48 -3.00 -25.07
N GLY A 440 -11.14 -1.86 -25.68
CA GLY A 440 -11.85 -1.31 -26.83
C GLY A 440 -11.35 -1.82 -28.20
N LEU A 441 -10.45 -2.81 -28.24
CA LEU A 441 -9.81 -3.27 -29.47
C LEU A 441 -10.08 -4.75 -29.74
N ASP A 442 -10.22 -5.07 -31.03
CA ASP A 442 -10.31 -6.43 -31.53
C ASP A 442 -8.91 -7.06 -31.64
N LEU A 443 -8.52 -7.75 -30.57
CA LEU A 443 -7.19 -8.33 -30.36
C LEU A 443 -7.31 -9.84 -30.18
N GLU A 444 -6.33 -10.58 -30.69
CA GLU A 444 -6.32 -12.04 -30.62
C GLU A 444 -6.12 -12.55 -29.19
N ALA A 445 -5.21 -11.91 -28.45
CA ALA A 445 -4.85 -12.32 -27.09
C ALA A 445 -4.61 -11.10 -26.17
N PRO A 446 -5.64 -10.27 -25.91
CA PRO A 446 -5.50 -9.01 -25.15
C PRO A 446 -4.92 -9.21 -23.74
N GLU A 447 -5.16 -10.36 -23.11
CA GLU A 447 -4.63 -10.71 -21.78
C GLU A 447 -3.11 -10.89 -21.74
N THR A 448 -2.47 -11.01 -22.91
CA THR A 448 -1.01 -11.06 -23.05
C THR A 448 -0.35 -9.69 -23.06
N ILE A 449 -1.10 -8.61 -23.32
CA ILE A 449 -0.57 -7.24 -23.41
C ILE A 449 -0.45 -6.64 -22.01
N LYS A 450 0.47 -7.21 -21.23
CA LYS A 450 0.83 -6.75 -19.88
C LYS A 450 2.30 -6.36 -19.87
N SER A 451 2.65 -5.34 -19.07
CA SER A 451 4.04 -4.83 -19.00
C SER A 451 5.09 -5.90 -18.74
N THR A 452 4.79 -6.95 -17.96
CA THR A 452 5.72 -8.07 -17.75
C THR A 452 5.95 -8.88 -19.02
N LYS A 453 4.87 -9.24 -19.73
CA LYS A 453 4.92 -10.03 -20.96
C LYS A 453 5.50 -9.23 -22.13
N MET A 454 5.19 -7.94 -22.23
CA MET A 454 5.83 -7.05 -23.22
C MET A 454 7.35 -6.92 -23.02
N ARG A 455 7.83 -6.92 -21.77
CA ARG A 455 9.28 -6.94 -21.47
C ARG A 455 9.94 -8.27 -21.85
N GLN A 456 9.25 -9.39 -21.59
CA GLN A 456 9.71 -10.71 -22.03
C GLN A 456 9.75 -10.78 -23.56
N TYR A 457 8.70 -10.32 -24.24
CA TYR A 457 8.66 -10.21 -25.70
C TYR A 457 9.83 -9.39 -26.25
N ALA A 458 10.15 -8.23 -25.66
CA ALA A 458 11.29 -7.42 -26.08
C ALA A 458 12.63 -8.18 -25.97
N ALA A 459 12.82 -8.91 -24.86
CA ALA A 459 14.02 -9.71 -24.64
C ALA A 459 14.10 -10.87 -25.64
N THR A 460 12.99 -11.57 -25.88
CA THR A 460 12.92 -12.67 -26.87
C THR A 460 13.21 -12.17 -28.28
N VAL A 461 12.59 -11.07 -28.72
CA VAL A 461 12.85 -10.48 -30.05
C VAL A 461 14.31 -10.04 -30.18
N SER A 462 14.88 -9.43 -29.14
CA SER A 462 16.29 -9.05 -29.14
C SER A 462 17.24 -10.25 -29.24
N GLN A 463 16.88 -11.39 -28.64
CA GLN A 463 17.65 -12.63 -28.76
C GLN A 463 17.54 -13.23 -30.17
N VAL A 464 16.37 -13.18 -30.79
CA VAL A 464 16.18 -13.62 -32.19
C VAL A 464 17.06 -12.83 -33.14
N LEU A 465 17.23 -11.53 -32.90
CA LEU A 465 18.15 -10.69 -33.68
C LEU A 465 19.62 -11.07 -33.52
N SER A 466 19.98 -11.88 -32.53
CA SER A 466 21.33 -12.43 -32.34
C SER A 466 21.50 -13.84 -32.89
N LEU A 467 20.41 -14.46 -33.39
CA LEU A 467 20.44 -15.77 -34.05
C LEU A 467 20.65 -15.67 -35.56
N GLY A 468 20.46 -14.47 -36.13
CA GLY A 468 20.89 -14.12 -37.49
C GLY A 468 22.15 -13.29 -37.42
#